data_AF-J9D7Y1-F1
#
_entry.id   AF-J9D7Y1-F1
#
_cell.length_a   1.000
_cell.length_b   1.000
_cell.length_c   1.000
_cell.angle_alpha   90.00
_cell.angle_beta   90.00
_cell.angle_gamma   90.00
#
_symmetry.space_group_name_H-M   'P 1'
#
loop_
_entity.id
_entity.type
_entity.pdbx_description
1 polymer ?
#
loop_
_entity_poly.entity_id
_entity_poly.type
_entity_poly.pdbx_seq_one_letter_code
_entity_poly.pdbx_strand_id
1 'polypeptide(L)'
;MLYENNNIMGTITPESIVSDLRYLSLLSRSFPTIADASTEIINLEAILNLPKGTEHFLTDIHGEYEAFQHVLKNGSGAVKRKVNEIFGHTLRESEKKELCTLIYYPEEKLQLIKEYETDLDDWYLITLNQLVKVCQNVSSKYTRSKVRKSLPAEFSYIIQELLHESTIEPNKHAYINVIISTI
;
A
#
# COMPACT_ATOMS: atom_id res chain seq x y z
N MET A 1 28.05 -7.58 21.26
CA MET A 1 26.80 -8.19 21.77
C MET A 1 26.06 -8.73 20.57
N LEU A 2 26.28 -10.02 20.29
CA LEU A 2 25.67 -10.74 19.19
C LEU A 2 24.29 -11.19 19.68
N TYR A 3 23.24 -10.89 18.92
CA TYR A 3 21.92 -11.45 19.15
C TYR A 3 21.99 -12.95 18.88
N GLU A 4 21.81 -13.74 19.94
CA GLU A 4 21.59 -15.18 19.84
C GLU A 4 20.31 -15.43 19.03
N ASN A 5 20.48 -15.99 17.84
CA ASN A 5 19.41 -16.68 17.12
C ASN A 5 18.95 -17.87 17.96
N ASN A 6 17.93 -17.66 18.79
CA ASN A 6 17.19 -18.75 19.41
C ASN A 6 16.48 -19.53 18.32
N ASN A 7 17.08 -20.65 17.93
CA ASN A 7 16.48 -21.70 17.13
C ASN A 7 15.28 -22.29 17.91
N ILE A 8 14.08 -21.80 17.63
CA ILE A 8 12.82 -22.26 18.25
C ILE A 8 12.23 -23.44 17.46
N MET A 9 13.03 -24.42 17.08
CA MET A 9 12.51 -25.74 16.75
C MET A 9 12.77 -26.66 17.94
N GLY A 10 11.88 -26.59 18.93
CA GLY A 10 11.78 -27.65 19.92
C GLY A 10 11.62 -28.98 19.18
N THR A 11 12.42 -29.98 19.53
CA THR A 11 12.33 -31.33 18.97
C THR A 11 10.88 -31.81 19.06
N ILE A 12 10.24 -32.05 17.90
CA ILE A 12 8.88 -32.59 17.83
C ILE A 12 8.91 -33.99 18.46
N THR A 13 8.22 -34.17 19.60
CA THR A 13 8.15 -35.48 20.27
C THR A 13 6.78 -36.13 20.03
N PRO A 14 6.67 -37.46 20.15
CA PRO A 14 5.37 -38.14 20.09
C PRO A 14 4.36 -37.56 21.09
N GLU A 15 4.81 -37.18 22.29
CA GLU A 15 3.97 -36.59 23.33
C GLU A 15 3.43 -35.22 22.93
N SER A 16 4.23 -34.38 22.25
CA SER A 16 3.78 -33.07 21.75
C SER A 16 2.78 -33.20 20.60
N ILE A 17 2.95 -34.20 19.73
CA ILE A 17 1.98 -34.50 18.67
C ILE A 17 0.65 -34.90 19.29
N VAL A 18 0.66 -35.78 20.31
CA VAL A 18 -0.55 -36.23 20.98
C VAL A 18 -1.28 -35.07 21.68
N SER A 19 -0.56 -34.14 22.31
CA SER A 19 -1.19 -32.95 22.90
C SER A 19 -1.86 -32.04 21.87
N ASP A 20 -1.31 -31.99 20.65
CA ASP A 20 -1.81 -31.12 19.58
C ASP A 20 -2.77 -31.83 18.59
N LEU A 21 -3.03 -33.13 18.73
CA LEU A 21 -3.87 -33.93 17.83
C LEU A 21 -5.23 -33.27 17.53
N ARG A 22 -5.84 -32.64 18.54
CA ARG A 22 -7.09 -31.90 18.36
C ARG A 22 -6.93 -30.76 17.36
N TYR A 23 -5.87 -29.95 17.47
CA TYR A 23 -5.59 -28.85 16.55
C TYR A 23 -5.21 -29.36 15.16
N LEU A 24 -4.35 -30.38 15.08
CA LEU A 24 -3.95 -31.01 13.81
C LEU A 24 -5.17 -31.58 13.07
N SER A 25 -6.11 -32.21 13.78
CA SER A 25 -7.35 -32.72 13.19
C SER A 25 -8.24 -31.62 12.63
N LEU A 26 -8.32 -30.46 13.30
CA LEU A 26 -9.08 -29.31 12.81
C LEU A 26 -8.40 -28.67 11.59
N LEU A 27 -7.08 -28.49 11.64
CA LEU A 27 -6.30 -27.94 10.53
C LEU A 27 -6.36 -28.82 9.28
N SER A 28 -6.38 -30.15 9.43
CA SER A 28 -6.49 -31.09 8.30
C SER A 28 -7.78 -30.91 7.48
N ARG A 29 -8.82 -30.29 8.05
CA ARG A 29 -10.05 -29.96 7.30
C ARG A 29 -9.86 -28.79 6.34
N SER A 30 -9.00 -27.83 6.69
CA SER A 30 -8.69 -26.67 5.87
C SER A 30 -7.47 -26.90 4.97
N PHE A 31 -6.54 -27.76 5.40
CA PHE A 31 -5.28 -28.08 4.71
C PHE A 31 -5.11 -29.61 4.63
N PRO A 32 -5.84 -30.28 3.71
CA PRO A 32 -5.89 -31.74 3.66
C PRO A 32 -4.61 -32.38 3.13
N THR A 33 -3.79 -31.64 2.37
CA THR A 33 -2.52 -32.13 1.83
C THR A 33 -1.33 -31.40 2.43
N ILE A 34 -0.16 -32.04 2.36
CA ILE A 34 1.13 -31.41 2.69
C ILE A 34 1.31 -30.14 1.85
N ALA A 35 0.96 -30.19 0.56
CA ALA A 35 1.08 -29.05 -0.32
C ALA A 35 0.20 -27.85 0.13
N ASP A 36 -1.03 -28.11 0.58
CA ASP A 36 -1.92 -27.04 1.08
C ASP A 36 -1.35 -26.38 2.33
N ALA A 37 -0.90 -27.20 3.30
CA ALA A 37 -0.31 -26.71 4.53
C ALA A 37 1.00 -25.95 4.26
N SER A 38 1.89 -26.48 3.42
CA SER A 38 3.14 -25.81 3.04
C SER A 38 2.88 -24.50 2.31
N THR A 39 1.91 -24.46 1.40
CA THR A 39 1.56 -23.23 0.67
C THR A 39 1.08 -22.14 1.63
N GLU A 40 0.24 -22.48 2.60
CA GLU A 40 -0.25 -21.49 3.56
C GLU A 40 0.84 -21.05 4.54
N ILE A 41 1.72 -21.95 4.99
CA ILE A 41 2.88 -21.57 5.81
C ILE A 41 3.75 -20.55 5.06
N ILE A 42 4.10 -20.83 3.79
CA ILE A 42 4.89 -19.91 2.96
C ILE A 42 4.18 -18.56 2.81
N ASN A 43 2.87 -18.56 2.58
CA ASN A 43 2.07 -17.34 2.45
C ASN A 43 2.07 -16.51 3.74
N LEU A 44 1.82 -17.15 4.89
CA LEU A 44 1.81 -16.49 6.20
C LEU A 44 3.19 -15.97 6.60
N GLU A 45 4.25 -16.76 6.38
CA GLU A 45 5.64 -16.32 6.60
C GLU A 45 5.99 -15.12 5.72
N ALA A 46 5.60 -15.12 4.44
CA ALA A 46 5.81 -14.00 3.53
C ALA A 46 5.06 -12.75 4.02
N ILE A 47 3.81 -12.89 4.48
CA ILE A 47 3.01 -11.78 5.02
C ILE A 47 3.64 -11.22 6.31
N LEU A 48 4.14 -12.07 7.21
CA LEU A 48 4.79 -11.65 8.45
C LEU A 48 6.08 -10.85 8.21
N ASN A 49 6.76 -11.10 7.09
CA ASN A 49 7.96 -10.37 6.68
C ASN A 49 7.66 -9.06 5.94
N LEU A 50 6.38 -8.73 5.69
CA LEU A 50 6.03 -7.42 5.12
C LEU A 50 6.23 -6.31 6.16
N PRO A 51 6.58 -5.08 5.72
CA PRO A 51 6.67 -3.94 6.61
C PRO A 51 5.31 -3.69 7.29
N LYS A 52 5.33 -3.29 8.56
CA LYS A 52 4.10 -2.88 9.25
C LYS A 52 3.42 -1.72 8.52
N GLY A 53 2.08 -1.77 8.53
CA GLY A 53 1.24 -0.69 8.02
C GLY A 53 1.33 0.58 8.88
N THR A 54 0.62 1.63 8.46
CA THR A 54 0.43 2.82 9.30
C THR A 54 -0.59 2.47 10.38
N GLU A 55 -0.24 2.64 11.65
CA GLU A 55 -1.14 2.47 12.80
C GLU A 55 -1.48 3.86 13.36
N HIS A 56 -2.76 4.10 13.62
CA HIS A 56 -3.24 5.36 14.18
C HIS A 56 -3.54 5.17 15.67
N PHE A 57 -2.86 5.93 16.52
CA PHE A 57 -3.16 6.04 17.94
C PHE A 57 -3.68 7.46 18.20
N LEU A 58 -4.97 7.56 18.51
CA LEU A 58 -5.68 8.83 18.67
C LEU A 58 -6.31 8.83 20.06
N THR A 59 -6.02 9.86 20.86
CA THR A 59 -6.72 10.15 22.12
C THR A 59 -7.46 11.48 21.96
N ASP A 60 -8.48 11.70 22.80
CA ASP A 60 -9.11 13.03 22.97
C ASP A 60 -9.85 13.59 21.74
N ILE A 61 -10.71 12.79 21.12
CA ILE A 61 -11.55 13.17 19.96
C ILE A 61 -12.78 14.01 20.41
N HIS A 62 -12.58 15.00 21.30
CA HIS A 62 -13.65 15.77 21.98
C HIS A 62 -14.45 16.71 21.06
N GLY A 63 -15.12 16.18 20.04
CA GLY A 63 -15.93 16.97 19.09
C GLY A 63 -15.14 17.63 17.97
N GLU A 64 -13.81 17.46 17.93
CA GLU A 64 -12.91 18.02 16.92
C GLU A 64 -12.94 17.22 15.59
N TYR A 65 -14.09 17.24 14.92
CA TYR A 65 -14.34 16.47 13.69
C TYR A 65 -13.35 16.83 12.57
N GLU A 66 -13.09 18.11 12.34
CA GLU A 66 -12.22 18.56 11.25
C GLU A 66 -10.77 18.15 11.46
N ALA A 67 -10.25 18.32 12.68
CA ALA A 67 -8.90 17.90 13.02
C ALA A 67 -8.75 16.38 12.91
N PHE A 68 -9.75 15.62 13.38
CA PHE A 68 -9.77 14.17 13.24
C PHE A 68 -9.77 13.72 11.78
N GLN A 69 -10.64 14.29 10.94
CA GLN A 69 -10.67 14.03 9.50
C GLN A 69 -9.33 14.37 8.84
N HIS A 70 -8.71 15.48 9.22
CA HIS A 70 -7.40 15.87 8.70
C HIS A 70 -6.31 14.84 9.03
N VAL A 71 -6.30 14.30 10.25
CA VAL A 71 -5.31 13.27 10.66
C VAL A 71 -5.51 11.96 9.89
N LEU A 72 -6.76 11.56 9.62
CA LEU A 72 -7.04 10.42 8.77
C LEU A 72 -6.59 10.66 7.33
N LYS A 73 -6.97 11.81 6.74
CA LYS A 73 -6.60 12.22 5.38
C LYS A 73 -5.09 12.29 5.18
N ASN A 74 -4.35 12.83 6.15
CA ASN A 74 -2.90 12.96 6.07
C ASN A 74 -2.13 11.68 6.46
N GLY A 75 -2.83 10.63 6.90
CA GLY A 75 -2.24 9.37 7.33
C GLY A 75 -1.31 9.53 8.53
N SER A 76 -1.65 10.40 9.50
CA SER A 76 -0.74 10.82 10.59
C SER A 76 0.62 11.31 10.07
N GLY A 77 0.59 12.08 8.98
CA GLY A 77 1.77 12.61 8.30
C GLY A 77 2.56 11.60 7.47
N ALA A 78 2.11 10.34 7.37
CA ALA A 78 2.77 9.31 6.56
C ALA A 78 2.80 9.68 5.07
N VAL A 79 1.73 10.32 4.56
CA VAL A 79 1.67 10.73 3.16
C VAL A 79 2.76 11.76 2.85
N LYS A 80 2.86 12.83 3.64
CA LYS A 80 3.89 13.86 3.47
C LYS A 80 5.30 13.25 3.52
N ARG A 81 5.54 12.34 4.45
CA ARG A 81 6.82 11.62 4.56
C ARG A 81 7.13 10.84 3.28
N LYS A 82 6.16 10.09 2.76
CA LYS A 82 6.31 9.30 1.53
C LYS A 82 6.52 10.17 0.30
N VAL A 83 5.78 11.26 0.15
CA VAL A 83 5.98 12.23 -0.94
C VAL A 83 7.40 12.81 -0.88
N ASN A 84 7.90 13.15 0.31
CA ASN A 84 9.27 13.63 0.48
C ASN A 84 10.33 12.58 0.17
N GLU A 85 10.13 11.32 0.58
CA GLU A 85 11.03 10.20 0.29
C GLU A 85 11.11 9.90 -1.22
N ILE A 86 9.96 9.95 -1.92
CA ILE A 86 9.87 9.60 -3.35
C ILE A 86 10.41 10.73 -4.24
N PHE A 87 10.04 11.98 -3.94
CA PHE A 87 10.34 13.11 -4.82
C PHE A 87 11.49 13.98 -4.34
N GLY A 88 12.10 13.69 -3.19
CA GLY A 88 13.40 14.19 -2.74
C GLY A 88 13.77 15.59 -3.25
N HIS A 89 14.72 15.68 -4.18
CA HIS A 89 15.10 16.93 -4.85
C HIS A 89 14.50 17.10 -6.25
N THR A 90 13.69 16.13 -6.70
CA THR A 90 13.03 16.13 -8.01
C THR A 90 11.87 17.13 -8.07
N LEU A 91 11.18 17.37 -6.95
CA LEU A 91 10.14 18.39 -6.83
C LEU A 91 10.54 19.46 -5.81
N ARG A 92 10.12 20.69 -6.04
CA ARG A 92 10.21 21.78 -5.07
C ARG A 92 9.27 21.53 -3.90
N GLU A 93 9.58 22.15 -2.75
CA GLU A 93 8.73 22.01 -1.55
C GLU A 93 7.29 22.50 -1.77
N SER A 94 7.09 23.51 -2.63
CA SER A 94 5.75 23.98 -3.01
C SER A 94 4.97 22.88 -3.74
N GLU A 95 5.57 22.24 -4.73
CA GLU A 95 4.95 21.19 -5.54
C GLU A 95 4.62 19.96 -4.68
N LYS A 96 5.52 19.56 -3.78
CA LYS A 96 5.25 18.47 -2.83
C LYS A 96 4.07 18.79 -1.91
N LYS A 97 3.98 20.05 -1.44
CA LYS A 97 2.88 20.50 -0.59
C LYS A 97 1.57 20.45 -1.36
N GLU A 98 1.56 20.88 -2.62
CA GLU A 98 0.38 20.80 -3.48
C GLU A 98 -0.06 19.36 -3.73
N LEU A 99 0.87 18.46 -4.05
CA LEU A 99 0.58 17.04 -4.22
C LEU A 99 -0.01 16.43 -2.93
N CYS A 100 0.55 16.77 -1.76
CA CYS A 100 -0.02 16.34 -0.48
C CYS A 100 -1.43 16.87 -0.27
N THR A 101 -1.66 18.16 -0.52
CA THR A 101 -2.99 18.77 -0.39
C THR A 101 -4.00 18.12 -1.32
N LEU A 102 -3.61 17.80 -2.55
CA LEU A 102 -4.46 17.07 -3.49
C LEU A 102 -4.83 15.68 -2.97
N ILE A 103 -3.88 14.94 -2.39
CA ILE A 103 -4.15 13.62 -1.79
C ILE A 103 -5.12 13.74 -0.60
N TYR A 104 -5.04 14.81 0.19
CA TYR A 104 -5.88 15.00 1.38
C TYR A 104 -7.28 15.50 1.04
N TYR A 105 -7.39 16.37 0.06
CA TYR A 105 -8.58 17.14 -0.30
C TYR A 105 -8.71 17.20 -1.82
N PRO A 106 -8.97 16.05 -2.49
CA PRO A 106 -8.91 15.97 -3.94
C PRO A 106 -9.95 16.85 -4.62
N GLU A 107 -11.19 16.85 -4.13
CA GLU A 107 -12.28 17.63 -4.72
C GLU A 107 -12.03 19.13 -4.58
N GLU A 108 -11.68 19.58 -3.37
CA GLU A 108 -11.45 20.99 -3.07
C GLU A 108 -10.21 21.53 -3.80
N LYS A 109 -9.11 20.76 -3.83
CA LYS A 109 -7.91 21.18 -4.56
C LYS A 109 -8.13 21.17 -6.07
N LEU A 110 -8.88 20.22 -6.62
CA LEU A 110 -9.19 20.18 -8.05
C LEU A 110 -10.05 21.38 -8.48
N GLN A 111 -11.00 21.82 -7.66
CA GLN A 111 -11.78 23.03 -7.93
C GLN A 111 -10.87 24.25 -8.06
N LEU A 112 -9.95 24.44 -7.09
CA LEU A 112 -8.99 25.54 -7.14
C LEU A 112 -8.09 25.49 -8.38
N ILE A 113 -7.55 24.30 -8.72
CA ILE A 113 -6.68 24.12 -9.89
C ILE A 113 -7.39 24.54 -11.18
N LYS A 114 -8.68 24.18 -11.33
CA LYS A 114 -9.49 24.54 -12.50
C LYS A 114 -9.72 26.05 -12.67
N GLU A 115 -9.54 26.85 -11.63
CA GLU A 115 -9.73 28.29 -11.70
C GLU A 115 -8.51 29.04 -12.27
N TYR A 116 -7.30 28.50 -12.10
CA TYR A 116 -6.06 29.20 -12.46
C TYR A 116 -5.14 28.46 -13.42
N GLU A 117 -5.26 27.13 -13.54
CA GLU A 117 -4.41 26.36 -14.46
C GLU A 117 -4.88 26.56 -15.90
N THR A 118 -3.93 26.87 -16.79
CA THR A 118 -4.21 27.15 -18.19
C THR A 118 -4.23 25.89 -19.05
N ASP A 119 -3.41 24.89 -18.69
CA ASP A 119 -3.34 23.61 -19.39
C ASP A 119 -3.66 22.48 -18.40
N LEU A 120 -4.96 22.22 -18.24
CA LEU A 120 -5.44 21.20 -17.33
C LEU A 120 -5.05 19.78 -17.76
N ASP A 121 -4.95 19.53 -19.07
CA ASP A 121 -4.64 18.21 -19.60
C ASP A 121 -3.19 17.83 -19.28
N ASP A 122 -2.23 18.75 -19.49
CA ASP A 122 -0.84 18.55 -19.09
C ASP A 122 -0.71 18.41 -17.56
N TRP A 123 -1.44 19.25 -16.81
CA TRP A 123 -1.46 19.14 -15.35
C TRP A 123 -1.97 17.78 -14.86
N TYR A 124 -3.05 17.25 -15.46
CA TYR A 124 -3.57 15.93 -15.15
C TYR A 124 -2.56 14.84 -15.47
N LEU A 125 -1.91 14.90 -16.63
CA LEU A 125 -0.90 13.93 -17.03
C LEU A 125 0.26 13.88 -16.04
N ILE A 126 0.81 15.03 -15.67
CA ILE A 126 1.91 15.14 -14.70
C ILE A 126 1.47 14.62 -13.33
N THR A 127 0.30 15.07 -12.87
CA THR A 127 -0.22 14.74 -11.54
C THR A 127 -0.56 13.26 -11.41
N LEU A 128 -1.19 12.65 -12.41
CA LEU A 128 -1.48 11.22 -12.42
C LEU A 128 -0.20 10.39 -12.35
N ASN A 129 0.84 10.76 -13.10
CA ASN A 129 2.14 10.10 -13.01
C ASN A 129 2.75 10.21 -11.60
N GLN A 130 2.63 11.37 -10.95
CA GLN A 130 3.10 11.54 -9.58
C GLN A 130 2.30 10.69 -8.59
N LEU A 131 0.97 10.67 -8.70
CA LEU A 131 0.09 9.87 -7.86
C LEU A 131 0.36 8.36 -8.03
N VAL A 132 0.56 7.89 -9.26
CA VAL A 132 0.92 6.49 -9.54
C VAL A 132 2.22 6.12 -8.83
N LYS A 133 3.26 6.96 -8.89
CA LYS A 133 4.53 6.72 -8.16
C LYS A 133 4.33 6.64 -6.65
N VAL A 134 3.50 7.53 -6.08
CA VAL A 134 3.13 7.48 -4.65
C VAL A 134 2.44 6.16 -4.33
N CYS A 135 1.44 5.78 -5.10
CA CYS A 135 0.68 4.56 -4.88
C CYS A 135 1.58 3.32 -5.02
N GLN A 136 2.46 3.23 -6.03
CA GLN A 136 3.43 2.14 -6.20
C GLN A 136 4.32 1.97 -4.96
N ASN A 137 4.85 3.08 -4.41
CA ASN A 137 5.68 3.02 -3.22
C ASN A 137 4.88 2.60 -1.99
N VAL A 138 3.69 3.18 -1.78
CA VAL A 138 2.85 2.89 -0.60
C VAL A 138 2.24 1.49 -0.67
N SER A 139 1.94 0.97 -1.86
CA SER A 139 1.38 -0.36 -2.06
C SER A 139 2.41 -1.47 -1.90
N SER A 140 3.71 -1.17 -2.12
CA SER A 140 4.80 -2.15 -2.06
C SER A 140 4.92 -2.90 -0.72
N LYS A 141 4.44 -2.32 0.38
CA LYS A 141 4.42 -2.96 1.71
C LYS A 141 3.26 -3.95 1.91
N TYR A 142 2.41 -4.14 0.90
CA TYR A 142 1.25 -5.01 0.97
C TYR A 142 1.29 -6.06 -0.15
N THR A 143 0.63 -7.20 0.06
CA THR A 143 0.43 -8.18 -1.00
C THR A 143 -0.48 -7.63 -2.11
N ARG A 144 -0.31 -8.11 -3.34
CA ARG A 144 -1.19 -7.74 -4.47
C ARG A 144 -2.66 -7.97 -4.15
N SER A 145 -2.97 -9.08 -3.47
CA SER A 145 -4.34 -9.41 -3.05
C SER A 145 -4.89 -8.39 -2.05
N LYS A 146 -4.09 -7.92 -1.09
CA LYS A 146 -4.50 -6.89 -0.13
C LYS A 146 -4.76 -5.56 -0.82
N VAL A 147 -3.88 -5.14 -1.72
CA VAL A 147 -4.04 -3.89 -2.50
C VAL A 147 -5.29 -3.96 -3.37
N ARG A 148 -5.47 -5.04 -4.13
CA ARG A 148 -6.63 -5.25 -5.02
C ARG A 148 -7.97 -5.14 -4.28
N LYS A 149 -8.06 -5.68 -3.07
CA LYS A 149 -9.28 -5.61 -2.23
C LYS A 149 -9.61 -4.20 -1.76
N SER A 150 -8.65 -3.26 -1.80
CA SER A 150 -8.85 -1.86 -1.43
C SER A 150 -9.18 -0.95 -2.62
N LEU A 151 -9.11 -1.47 -3.86
CA LEU A 151 -9.37 -0.68 -5.06
C LEU A 151 -10.87 -0.66 -5.40
N PRO A 152 -11.39 0.45 -5.95
CA PRO A 152 -12.75 0.49 -6.50
C PRO A 152 -12.93 -0.58 -7.58
N ALA A 153 -14.04 -1.33 -7.56
CA ALA A 153 -14.25 -2.47 -8.45
C ALA A 153 -14.20 -2.08 -9.93
N GLU A 154 -14.76 -0.92 -10.27
CA GLU A 154 -14.86 -0.37 -11.63
C GLU A 154 -13.48 -0.08 -12.24
N PHE A 155 -12.52 0.35 -11.43
CA PHE A 155 -11.17 0.75 -11.88
C PHE A 155 -10.07 -0.22 -11.42
N SER A 156 -10.44 -1.32 -10.76
CA SER A 156 -9.50 -2.23 -10.10
C SER A 156 -8.46 -2.78 -11.07
N TYR A 157 -8.88 -3.13 -12.29
CA TYR A 157 -7.99 -3.66 -13.32
C TYR A 157 -6.96 -2.61 -13.75
N ILE A 158 -7.42 -1.43 -14.18
CA ILE A 158 -6.57 -0.35 -14.70
C ILE A 158 -5.57 0.12 -13.63
N ILE A 159 -6.04 0.34 -12.39
CA ILE A 159 -5.14 0.75 -11.30
C ILE A 159 -4.11 -0.34 -11.01
N GLN A 160 -4.47 -1.63 -11.08
CA GLN A 160 -3.48 -2.70 -10.88
C GLN A 160 -2.40 -2.69 -11.96
N GLU A 161 -2.74 -2.45 -13.22
CA GLU A 161 -1.76 -2.31 -14.31
C GLU A 161 -0.78 -1.18 -13.98
N LEU A 162 -1.29 0.00 -13.59
CA LEU A 162 -0.47 1.15 -13.21
C LEU A 162 0.44 0.87 -11.99
N LEU A 163 0.00 0.05 -11.03
CA LEU A 163 0.77 -0.22 -9.80
C LEU A 163 1.85 -1.30 -9.94
N HIS A 164 1.70 -2.25 -10.87
CA HIS A 164 2.56 -3.43 -10.93
C HIS A 164 3.47 -3.49 -12.16
N GLU A 165 3.19 -2.68 -13.19
CA GLU A 165 4.07 -2.60 -14.34
C GLU A 165 5.38 -1.89 -13.98
N SER A 166 6.49 -2.61 -14.13
CA SER A 166 7.82 -2.03 -13.95
C SER A 166 8.12 -1.08 -15.08
N THR A 167 8.43 0.16 -14.76
CA THR A 167 8.97 1.20 -15.65
C THR A 167 10.37 0.87 -16.19
N ILE A 168 10.89 -0.34 -15.96
CA ILE A 168 12.23 -0.74 -16.42
C ILE A 168 12.22 -1.14 -17.90
N GLU A 169 11.07 -1.53 -18.45
CA GLU A 169 10.93 -1.88 -19.86
C GLU A 169 10.33 -0.72 -20.68
N PRO A 170 11.01 -0.24 -21.74
CA PRO A 170 10.54 0.88 -22.56
C PRO A 170 9.15 0.68 -23.17
N ASN A 171 8.83 -0.57 -23.53
CA ASN A 171 7.53 -0.92 -24.11
C ASN A 171 6.38 -0.76 -23.09
N LYS A 172 6.65 -1.01 -21.81
CA LYS A 172 5.68 -0.87 -20.72
C LYS A 172 5.45 0.59 -20.33
N HIS A 173 6.48 1.43 -20.48
CA HIS A 173 6.33 2.87 -20.32
C HIS A 173 5.34 3.49 -21.32
N ALA A 174 5.41 3.09 -22.59
CA ALA A 174 4.47 3.57 -23.60
C ALA A 174 3.03 3.12 -23.28
N TYR A 175 2.85 1.88 -22.83
CA TYR A 175 1.55 1.34 -22.42
C TYR A 175 0.95 2.11 -21.23
N ILE A 176 1.72 2.34 -20.16
CA ILE A 176 1.28 3.14 -19.00
C ILE A 176 0.89 4.56 -19.44
N ASN A 177 1.69 5.20 -20.31
CA ASN A 177 1.38 6.54 -20.79
C ASN A 177 0.08 6.58 -21.58
N VAL A 178 -0.22 5.55 -22.38
CA VAL A 178 -1.50 5.43 -23.11
C VAL A 178 -2.67 5.27 -22.15
N ILE A 179 -2.52 4.47 -21.08
CA ILE A 179 -3.56 4.35 -20.05
C ILE A 179 -3.85 5.73 -19.44
N ILE A 180 -2.80 6.44 -19.04
CA ILE A 180 -2.94 7.76 -18.41
C ILE A 180 -3.55 8.78 -19.39
N SER A 181 -3.17 8.77 -20.66
CA SER A 181 -3.70 9.71 -21.66
C SER A 181 -5.13 9.43 -22.14
N THR A 182 -5.69 8.27 -21.78
CA THR A 182 -7.05 7.86 -22.21
C THR A 182 -8.10 8.07 -21.10
N ILE A 183 -7.66 8.46 -19.89
CA ILE A 183 -8.51 8.85 -18.76
C ILE A 183 -8.97 10.29 -18.97
#